data_AF-A0A8T7JCZ3-F1
#
_entry.id   AF-A0A8T7JCZ3-F1
#
_cell.length_a   1.000
_cell.length_b   1.000
_cell.length_c   1.000
_cell.angle_alpha   90.00
_cell.angle_beta   90.00
_cell.angle_gamma   90.00
#
_symmetry.space_group_name_H-M   'P 1'
#
loop_
_entity.id
_entity.type
_entity.pdbx_description
1 polymer ?
#
loop_
_entity_poly.entity_id
_entity_poly.type
_entity_poly.pdbx_seq_one_letter_code
_entity_poly.pdbx_strand_id
1 'polypeptide(L)'
;LINGFVDDHSASTFMSQRFADPSRAISANVGEISASDFSKLSDMIRGALSDDSRLKAWLGCYLSEPALAPQEPEHTALPTTGDIQRRTDVKMLFGEVSDQCHLFVGGEAFECSVDLACTLTASWNYDASQLNFHGQDRWVIEQLWERTILFQN
;
A
#
# COMPACT_ATOMS: atom_id res chain seq x y z
N LEU A 1 2.90 -14.09 0.74
CA LEU A 1 2.87 -12.97 1.70
C LEU A 1 4.28 -12.54 2.10
N ILE A 2 5.00 -13.27 2.98
CA ILE A 2 6.32 -12.85 3.48
C ILE A 2 7.33 -12.62 2.34
N ASN A 3 7.44 -13.53 1.37
CA ASN A 3 8.34 -13.34 0.23
C ASN A 3 8.02 -12.07 -0.56
N GLY A 4 6.74 -11.76 -0.80
CA GLY A 4 6.35 -10.54 -1.51
C GLY A 4 6.72 -9.26 -0.75
N PHE A 5 6.64 -9.28 0.58
CA PHE A 5 7.10 -8.17 1.41
C PHE A 5 8.62 -8.02 1.31
N VAL A 6 9.37 -9.11 1.43
CA VAL A 6 10.83 -9.11 1.31
C VAL A 6 11.29 -8.63 -0.06
N ASP A 7 10.66 -9.10 -1.14
CA ASP A 7 10.99 -8.74 -2.51
C ASP A 7 10.79 -7.24 -2.76
N ASP A 8 9.64 -6.69 -2.36
CA ASP A 8 9.32 -5.26 -2.47
C ASP A 8 10.28 -4.38 -1.62
N HIS A 9 10.75 -4.91 -0.50
CA HIS A 9 11.58 -4.17 0.46
C HIS A 9 13.09 -4.40 0.28
N SER A 10 13.49 -5.33 -0.60
CA SER A 10 14.87 -5.71 -0.86
C SER A 10 15.74 -4.55 -1.36
N ALA A 11 15.14 -3.62 -2.10
CA ALA A 11 15.81 -2.42 -2.62
C ALA A 11 15.94 -1.28 -1.59
N SER A 12 15.34 -1.40 -0.39
CA SER A 12 15.40 -0.35 0.61
C SER A 12 16.80 -0.23 1.24
N THR A 13 17.19 1.01 1.56
CA THR A 13 18.49 1.34 2.17
C THR A 13 18.73 0.56 3.47
N PHE A 14 17.66 0.17 4.16
CA PHE A 14 17.74 -0.62 5.39
C PHE A 14 18.18 -2.07 5.12
N MET A 15 17.58 -2.75 4.12
CA MET A 15 17.98 -4.11 3.73
C MET A 15 19.37 -4.17 3.08
N SER A 16 19.90 -3.02 2.66
CA SER A 16 21.26 -2.88 2.13
C SER A 16 22.34 -2.74 3.21
N GLN A 17 21.98 -2.64 4.50
CA GLN A 17 22.95 -2.53 5.58
C GLN A 17 23.71 -3.84 5.78
N ARG A 18 25.04 -3.76 5.78
CA ARG A 18 25.90 -4.90 6.10
C ARG A 18 26.03 -5.04 7.61
N PHE A 19 26.01 -6.29 8.08
CA PHE A 19 26.41 -6.60 9.44
C PHE A 19 27.85 -6.10 9.68
N ALA A 20 28.03 -5.30 10.72
CA ALA A 20 29.33 -4.80 11.15
C ALA A 20 29.43 -4.93 12.66
N ASP A 21 30.53 -5.50 13.14
CA ASP A 21 30.80 -5.62 14.58
C ASP A 21 32.18 -5.02 14.92
N PRO A 22 32.29 -3.69 15.02
CA PRO A 22 33.56 -3.03 15.35
C PRO A 22 34.01 -3.29 16.80
N SER A 23 33.12 -3.78 17.66
CA SER A 23 33.41 -4.09 19.07
C SER A 23 33.54 -5.59 19.35
N ARG A 24 33.78 -6.40 18.31
CA ARG A 24 33.88 -7.86 18.44
C ARG A 24 34.95 -8.26 19.45
N ALA A 25 34.53 -8.92 20.52
CA ALA A 25 35.43 -9.45 21.53
C ALA A 25 36.30 -10.57 20.93
N ILE A 26 37.50 -10.73 21.46
CA ILE A 26 38.38 -11.85 21.09
C ILE A 26 37.71 -13.15 21.58
N SER A 27 37.28 -14.00 20.65
CA SER A 27 36.72 -15.31 20.96
C SER A 27 37.84 -16.32 21.28
N ALA A 28 37.59 -17.21 22.23
CA ALA A 28 38.46 -18.35 22.51
C ALA A 28 38.47 -19.36 21.34
N ASN A 29 37.39 -19.41 20.56
CA ASN A 29 37.27 -20.22 19.36
C ASN A 29 36.93 -19.33 18.16
N VAL A 30 37.87 -19.18 17.23
CA VAL A 30 37.73 -18.32 16.04
C VAL A 30 36.64 -18.80 15.06
N GLY A 31 36.25 -20.08 15.14
CA GLY A 31 35.16 -20.65 14.33
C GLY A 31 33.77 -20.52 14.95
N GLU A 32 33.67 -19.94 16.16
CA GLU A 32 32.39 -19.80 16.86
C GLU A 32 31.61 -18.58 16.36
N ILE A 33 30.33 -18.79 16.06
CA ILE A 33 29.34 -17.73 15.95
C ILE A 33 28.79 -17.50 17.35
N SER A 34 29.11 -16.34 17.93
CA SER A 34 28.72 -16.06 19.31
C SER A 34 27.21 -15.81 19.42
N ALA A 35 26.66 -16.02 20.62
CA ALA A 35 25.28 -15.64 20.92
C ALA A 35 25.03 -14.13 20.66
N SER A 36 26.04 -13.28 20.88
CA SER A 36 25.98 -11.85 20.56
C SER A 36 25.89 -11.56 19.07
N ASP A 37 26.59 -12.32 18.22
CA ASP A 37 26.49 -12.18 16.76
C ASP A 37 25.07 -12.52 16.30
N PHE A 38 24.49 -13.60 16.84
CA PHE A 38 23.13 -14.01 16.53
C PHE A 38 22.10 -12.97 17.00
N SER A 39 22.23 -12.45 18.22
CA SER A 39 21.32 -11.43 18.75
C SER A 39 21.34 -10.16 17.90
N LYS A 40 22.54 -9.66 17.55
CA LYS A 40 22.70 -8.47 16.70
C LYS A 40 22.04 -8.67 15.34
N LEU A 41 22.25 -9.82 14.70
CA LEU A 41 21.59 -10.13 13.43
C LEU A 41 20.07 -10.19 13.59
N SER A 42 19.57 -10.84 14.64
CA SER A 42 18.13 -10.92 14.89
C SER A 42 17.51 -9.53 15.10
N ASP A 43 18.20 -8.63 15.79
CA ASP A 43 17.71 -7.28 16.03
C ASP A 43 17.74 -6.42 14.76
N MET A 44 18.76 -6.60 13.91
CA MET A 44 18.78 -5.99 12.57
C MET A 44 17.57 -6.42 11.74
N ILE A 45 17.27 -7.73 11.71
CA ILE A 45 16.11 -8.25 10.97
C ILE A 45 14.81 -7.70 11.56
N ARG A 46 14.65 -7.71 12.88
CA ARG A 46 13.44 -7.16 13.52
C ARG A 46 13.27 -5.67 13.27
N GLY A 47 14.36 -4.91 13.35
CA GLY A 47 14.37 -3.47 13.02
C GLY A 47 13.95 -3.23 11.57
N ALA A 48 14.35 -4.10 10.64
CA ALA A 48 13.92 -4.02 9.24
C ALA A 48 12.41 -4.20 9.07
N LEU A 49 11.82 -5.03 9.92
CA LEU A 49 10.41 -5.43 9.86
C LEU A 49 9.51 -4.61 10.78
N SER A 50 10.06 -3.76 11.65
CA SER A 50 9.30 -3.06 12.70
C SER A 50 8.59 -1.78 12.23
N ASP A 51 8.72 -1.41 10.96
CA ASP A 51 7.99 -0.27 10.39
C ASP A 51 6.53 -0.66 10.10
N ASP A 52 5.68 -0.49 11.12
CA ASP A 52 4.25 -0.84 11.08
C ASP A 52 3.49 -0.07 9.99
N SER A 53 3.81 1.21 9.79
CA SER A 53 3.21 2.01 8.72
C SER A 53 3.54 1.45 7.35
N ARG A 54 4.81 1.10 7.12
CA ARG A 54 5.24 0.52 5.85
C ARG A 54 4.62 -0.86 5.61
N LEU A 55 4.49 -1.68 6.65
CA LEU A 55 3.81 -2.97 6.58
C LEU A 55 2.32 -2.81 6.24
N LYS A 56 1.62 -1.86 6.88
CA LYS A 56 0.21 -1.56 6.59
C LYS A 56 0.00 -1.09 5.15
N ALA A 57 0.84 -0.17 4.68
CA ALA A 57 0.79 0.33 3.31
C ALA A 57 1.02 -0.81 2.30
N TRP A 58 2.09 -1.60 2.50
CA TRP A 58 2.39 -2.75 1.64
C TRP A 58 1.24 -3.76 1.62
N LEU A 59 0.66 -4.08 2.78
CA LEU A 59 -0.43 -5.05 2.88
C LEU A 59 -1.68 -4.55 2.14
N GLY A 60 -2.02 -3.26 2.27
CA GLY A 60 -3.13 -2.65 1.56
C GLY A 60 -2.95 -2.73 0.04
N CYS A 61 -1.77 -2.36 -0.46
CA CYS A 61 -1.42 -2.49 -1.87
C CYS A 61 -1.51 -3.96 -2.33
N TYR A 62 -0.83 -4.88 -1.66
CA TYR A 62 -0.79 -6.29 -2.02
C TYR A 62 -2.19 -6.94 -2.07
N LEU A 63 -3.09 -6.60 -1.14
CA LEU A 63 -4.44 -7.17 -1.11
C LEU A 63 -5.39 -6.55 -2.14
N SER A 64 -5.11 -5.31 -2.58
CA SER A 64 -5.89 -4.60 -3.60
C SER A 64 -5.43 -4.86 -5.03
N GLU A 65 -4.26 -5.47 -5.20
CA GLU A 65 -3.70 -5.82 -6.51
C GLU A 65 -4.62 -6.81 -7.25
N PRO A 66 -4.97 -6.54 -8.53
CA PRO A 66 -5.87 -7.39 -9.28
C PRO A 66 -5.16 -8.68 -9.72
N ALA A 67 -5.90 -9.79 -9.76
CA ALA A 67 -5.36 -11.07 -10.25
C ALA A 67 -5.15 -11.09 -11.77
N LEU A 68 -5.71 -10.12 -12.49
CA LEU A 68 -5.68 -9.99 -13.95
C LEU A 68 -5.27 -8.56 -14.32
N ALA A 69 -4.63 -8.40 -15.48
CA ALA A 69 -4.21 -7.09 -15.97
C ALA A 69 -5.42 -6.17 -16.16
N PRO A 70 -5.31 -4.88 -15.77
CA PRO A 70 -6.37 -3.91 -16.00
C PRO A 70 -6.68 -3.78 -17.50
N GLN A 71 -7.96 -3.66 -17.85
CA GLN A 71 -8.36 -3.27 -19.19
C GLN A 71 -7.93 -1.84 -19.49
N GLU A 72 -7.58 -1.57 -20.75
CA GLU A 72 -7.17 -0.23 -21.18
C GLU A 72 -8.26 0.80 -20.88
N PRO A 73 -7.88 1.99 -20.39
CA PRO A 73 -8.85 3.02 -20.07
C PRO A 73 -9.46 3.65 -21.33
N GLU A 74 -10.78 3.76 -21.37
CA GLU A 74 -11.47 4.63 -22.32
C GLU A 74 -11.56 6.03 -21.73
N HIS A 75 -10.86 7.00 -22.35
CA HIS A 75 -10.82 8.38 -21.89
C HIS A 75 -12.17 9.07 -22.10
N THR A 76 -12.92 9.23 -21.01
CA THR A 76 -14.12 10.06 -20.95
C THR A 76 -13.96 11.12 -19.85
N ALA A 77 -14.66 12.24 -19.95
CA ALA A 77 -14.63 13.25 -18.89
C ALA A 77 -15.43 12.77 -17.67
N LEU A 78 -14.97 13.09 -16.45
CA LEU A 78 -15.70 12.76 -15.23
C LEU A 78 -17.09 13.43 -15.25
N PRO A 79 -18.19 12.68 -15.10
CA PRO A 79 -19.53 13.22 -15.18
C PRO A 79 -19.85 14.08 -13.97
N THR A 80 -20.69 15.09 -14.19
CA THR A 80 -21.20 15.98 -13.13
C THR A 80 -22.56 15.53 -12.60
N THR A 81 -23.22 14.58 -13.27
CA THR A 81 -24.56 14.08 -12.95
C THR A 81 -24.71 12.61 -13.35
N GLY A 82 -25.62 11.90 -12.69
CA GLY A 82 -25.99 10.52 -13.04
C GLY A 82 -25.27 9.46 -12.22
N ASP A 83 -25.54 8.20 -12.56
CA ASP A 83 -25.03 7.05 -11.83
C ASP A 83 -23.59 6.72 -12.24
N ILE A 84 -22.71 6.64 -11.25
CA ILE A 84 -21.32 6.22 -11.38
C ILE A 84 -21.21 4.81 -10.81
N GLN A 85 -20.57 3.92 -11.54
CA GLN A 85 -20.36 2.53 -11.15
C GLN A 85 -18.88 2.27 -10.89
N ARG A 86 -18.62 1.38 -9.93
CA ARG A 86 -17.31 0.80 -9.68
C ARG A 86 -17.18 -0.51 -10.45
N ARG A 87 -16.03 -0.71 -11.07
CA ARG A 87 -15.63 -2.01 -11.61
C ARG A 87 -15.69 -3.09 -10.54
N THR A 88 -16.28 -4.23 -10.90
CA THR A 88 -16.56 -5.29 -9.93
C THR A 88 -15.38 -6.21 -9.65
N ASP A 89 -14.41 -6.22 -10.54
CA ASP A 89 -13.18 -6.99 -10.46
C ASP A 89 -12.07 -6.27 -9.67
N VAL A 90 -12.29 -4.99 -9.32
CA VAL A 90 -11.35 -4.17 -8.56
C VAL A 90 -11.69 -4.22 -7.07
N LYS A 91 -10.70 -4.56 -6.25
CA LYS A 91 -10.80 -4.50 -4.79
C LYS A 91 -10.42 -3.10 -4.32
N MET A 92 -11.30 -2.49 -3.52
CA MET A 92 -11.00 -1.28 -2.77
C MET A 92 -10.95 -1.62 -1.29
N LEU A 93 -9.86 -1.22 -0.64
CA LEU A 93 -9.64 -1.37 0.79
C LEU A 93 -9.25 0.00 1.34
N PHE A 94 -9.41 0.23 2.64
CA PHE A 94 -8.87 1.44 3.25
C PHE A 94 -8.30 1.15 4.63
N GLY A 95 -7.41 2.01 5.09
CA GLY A 95 -6.80 1.91 6.40
C GLY A 95 -5.98 3.13 6.74
N GLU A 96 -5.56 3.21 7.99
CA GLU A 96 -4.70 4.28 8.49
C GLU A 96 -3.23 3.89 8.36
N VAL A 97 -2.44 4.78 7.75
CA VAL A 97 -0.99 4.67 7.60
C VAL A 97 -0.38 6.00 8.03
N SER A 98 0.48 5.98 9.05
CA SER A 98 1.13 7.19 9.59
C SER A 98 0.13 8.32 9.91
N ASP A 99 -0.95 7.99 10.61
CA ASP A 99 -2.04 8.90 10.99
C ASP A 99 -2.83 9.52 9.81
N GLN A 100 -2.68 8.98 8.60
CA GLN A 100 -3.43 9.40 7.40
C GLN A 100 -4.26 8.25 6.84
N CYS A 101 -5.49 8.55 6.42
CA CYS A 101 -6.35 7.57 5.77
C CYS A 101 -5.89 7.36 4.31
N HIS A 102 -5.74 6.09 3.94
CA HIS A 102 -5.37 5.69 2.59
C HIS A 102 -6.42 4.75 2.00
N LEU A 103 -6.81 5.02 0.76
CA LEU A 103 -7.56 4.11 -0.11
C LEU A 103 -6.56 3.26 -0.91
N PHE A 104 -6.67 1.95 -0.82
CA PHE A 104 -5.87 1.00 -1.59
C PHE A 104 -6.70 0.40 -2.71
N VAL A 105 -6.20 0.51 -3.93
CA VAL A 105 -6.91 0.08 -5.13
C VAL A 105 -5.93 -0.20 -6.26
N GLY A 106 -6.04 -1.37 -6.86
CA GLY A 106 -5.20 -1.73 -8.00
C GLY A 106 -3.71 -1.91 -7.66
N GLY A 107 -3.35 -2.16 -6.40
CA GLY A 107 -1.95 -2.20 -5.95
C GLY A 107 -1.37 -0.82 -5.58
N GLU A 108 -2.15 0.26 -5.72
CA GLU A 108 -1.74 1.61 -5.38
C GLU A 108 -2.41 2.09 -4.09
N ALA A 109 -1.79 3.07 -3.43
CA ALA A 109 -2.31 3.73 -2.24
C ALA A 109 -2.54 5.22 -2.52
N PHE A 110 -3.72 5.72 -2.14
CA PHE A 110 -4.13 7.11 -2.32
C PHE A 110 -4.50 7.70 -0.97
N GLU A 111 -3.79 8.75 -0.53
CA GLU A 111 -4.21 9.52 0.64
C GLU A 111 -5.55 10.22 0.35
N CYS A 112 -6.52 10.05 1.25
CA CYS A 112 -7.85 10.63 1.14
C CYS A 112 -8.52 10.79 2.51
N SER A 113 -9.68 11.45 2.54
CA SER A 113 -10.52 11.48 3.74
C SER A 113 -11.11 10.10 4.06
N VAL A 114 -11.42 9.90 5.35
CA VAL A 114 -12.16 8.71 5.82
C VAL A 114 -13.54 8.65 5.18
N ASP A 115 -14.18 9.80 4.93
CA ASP A 115 -15.51 9.88 4.33
C ASP A 115 -15.50 9.39 2.88
N LEU A 116 -14.50 9.79 2.08
CA LEU A 116 -14.34 9.27 0.72
C LEU A 116 -14.09 7.76 0.74
N ALA A 117 -13.17 7.31 1.59
CA ALA A 117 -12.81 5.90 1.71
C ALA A 117 -14.01 5.02 2.10
N CYS A 118 -14.79 5.46 3.10
CA CYS A 118 -16.02 4.79 3.51
C CYS A 118 -17.04 4.75 2.36
N THR A 119 -17.22 5.87 1.65
CA THR A 119 -18.18 5.96 0.55
C THR A 119 -17.83 4.97 -0.57
N LEU A 120 -16.58 4.97 -1.03
CA LEU A 120 -16.11 4.13 -2.15
C LEU A 120 -16.02 2.63 -1.81
N THR A 121 -15.91 2.28 -0.53
CA THR A 121 -15.85 0.87 -0.11
C THR A 121 -17.20 0.29 0.28
N ALA A 122 -18.18 1.13 0.64
CA ALA A 122 -19.52 0.69 1.06
C ALA A 122 -20.45 0.28 -0.10
N SER A 123 -20.21 0.78 -1.31
CA SER A 123 -21.08 0.55 -2.47
C SER A 123 -20.31 0.20 -3.74
N TRP A 124 -21.07 -0.10 -4.79
CA TRP A 124 -20.59 -0.37 -6.14
C TRP A 124 -21.25 0.58 -7.15
N ASN A 125 -22.29 1.30 -6.72
CA ASN A 125 -23.00 2.32 -7.47
C ASN A 125 -23.12 3.58 -6.60
N TYR A 126 -22.93 4.73 -7.22
CA TYR A 126 -22.92 6.04 -6.57
C TYR A 126 -23.72 7.01 -7.43
N ASP A 127 -24.49 7.86 -6.80
CA ASP A 127 -24.93 9.09 -7.46
C ASP A 127 -23.76 10.09 -7.50
N ALA A 128 -23.60 10.84 -8.59
CA ALA A 128 -22.54 11.83 -8.73
C ALA A 128 -22.47 12.84 -7.55
N SER A 129 -23.60 13.15 -6.90
CA SER A 129 -23.63 14.02 -5.72
C SER A 129 -22.97 13.39 -4.48
N GLN A 130 -22.96 12.05 -4.38
CA GLN A 130 -22.24 11.34 -3.32
C GLN A 130 -20.74 11.39 -3.49
N LEU A 131 -20.24 11.68 -4.70
CA LEU A 131 -18.83 11.83 -5.03
C LEU A 131 -18.42 13.31 -5.18
N ASN A 132 -19.22 14.24 -4.65
CA ASN A 132 -18.92 15.67 -4.67
C ASN A 132 -17.92 16.07 -3.56
N PHE A 133 -16.72 15.50 -3.62
CA PHE A 133 -15.61 15.83 -2.73
C PHE A 133 -14.70 16.91 -3.33
N HIS A 134 -13.82 17.48 -2.50
CA HIS A 134 -12.95 18.60 -2.85
C HIS A 134 -11.49 18.34 -2.47
N GLY A 135 -10.57 19.13 -3.03
CA GLY A 135 -9.15 19.04 -2.71
C GLY A 135 -8.56 17.67 -3.08
N GLN A 136 -7.86 17.05 -2.14
CA GLN A 136 -7.20 15.75 -2.33
C GLN A 136 -8.18 14.65 -2.77
N ASP A 137 -9.37 14.61 -2.18
CA ASP A 137 -10.39 13.60 -2.49
C ASP A 137 -10.87 13.69 -3.94
N ARG A 138 -10.95 14.91 -4.48
CA ARG A 138 -11.32 15.13 -5.88
C ARG A 138 -10.28 14.54 -6.82
N TRP A 139 -9.00 14.77 -6.52
CA TRP A 139 -7.90 14.19 -7.30
C TRP A 139 -7.94 12.67 -7.27
N VAL A 140 -8.23 12.04 -6.12
CA VAL A 140 -8.40 10.58 -6.03
C VAL A 140 -9.52 10.09 -6.93
N ILE A 141 -10.70 10.72 -6.91
CA ILE A 141 -11.82 10.35 -7.78
C ILE A 141 -11.43 10.44 -9.27
N GLU A 142 -10.72 11.50 -9.66
CA GLU A 142 -10.22 11.66 -11.03
C GLU A 142 -9.24 10.55 -11.41
N GLN A 143 -8.33 10.19 -10.52
CA GLN A 143 -7.40 9.08 -10.73
C GLN A 143 -8.09 7.73 -10.90
N LEU A 144 -9.18 7.48 -10.17
CA LEU A 144 -9.99 6.25 -10.32
C LEU A 144 -10.76 6.24 -11.64
N TRP A 145 -11.24 7.40 -12.09
CA TRP A 145 -11.92 7.54 -13.36
C TRP A 145 -10.97 7.34 -14.56
N GLU A 146 -9.80 7.98 -14.53
CA GLU A 146 -8.76 7.85 -15.57
C GLU A 146 -8.28 6.40 -15.74
N ARG A 147 -8.34 5.60 -14.66
CA ARG A 147 -7.99 4.17 -14.65
C ARG A 147 -9.19 3.26 -14.95
N THR A 148 -10.34 3.83 -15.36
CA THR A 148 -11.63 3.15 -15.57
C THR A 148 -12.11 2.29 -14.40
N ILE A 149 -11.63 2.57 -13.19
CA ILE A 149 -12.11 1.92 -11.96
C ILE A 149 -13.51 2.43 -11.63
N LEU A 150 -13.74 3.72 -11.82
CA LEU A 150 -15.05 4.35 -11.84
C LEU A 150 -15.43 4.65 -13.28
N PHE A 151 -16.70 4.44 -13.63
CA PHE A 151 -17.25 4.72 -14.96
C PHE A 151 -18.74 5.05 -14.87
N GLN A 152 -19.31 5.60 -15.94
CA GLN A 152 -20.76 5.83 -16.08
C GLN A 152 -21.29 4.92 -17.18
N ASN A 153 -22.43 4.27 -16.95
CA ASN A 153 -23.14 3.49 -17.97
C ASN A 153 -23.98 4.38 -18.90
#